data_AF-A0A6V7WC08-F1
#
_entry.id   AF-A0A6V7WC08-F1
#
_cell.length_a   1.000
_cell.length_b   1.000
_cell.length_c   1.000
_cell.angle_alpha   90.00
_cell.angle_beta   90.00
_cell.angle_gamma   90.00
#
_symmetry.space_group_name_H-M   'P 1'
#
loop_
_entity.id
_entity.type
_entity.pdbx_description
1 polymer ?
#
loop_
_entity_poly.entity_id
_entity_poly.type
_entity_poly.pdbx_seq_one_letter_code
_entity_poly.pdbx_strand_id
1 'polypeptide(L)'
;MQRNFIKKCKVCGAKENVLFHYGVSSCRACGSFFRRYLEHENQWKYNLCKCSEENKDEKSEQDLAKCKKCRLEKCFSVGMKKLGLSK
;
A
#
# COMPACT_ATOMS: atom_id res chain seq x y z
N MET A 1 -13.97 -19.22 -21.66
CA MET A 1 -13.92 -17.77 -21.40
C MET A 1 -13.07 -17.52 -20.17
N GLN A 2 -11.85 -16.99 -20.33
CA GLN A 2 -10.98 -16.70 -19.19
C GLN A 2 -11.59 -15.53 -18.41
N ARG A 3 -12.11 -15.76 -17.21
CA ARG A 3 -12.49 -14.70 -16.28
C ARG A 3 -11.20 -14.00 -15.84
N ASN A 4 -10.83 -12.94 -16.55
CA ASN A 4 -9.83 -11.97 -16.10
C ASN A 4 -10.36 -11.29 -14.82
N PHE A 5 -10.18 -11.94 -13.67
CA PHE A 5 -10.18 -11.26 -12.39
C PHE A 5 -8.95 -10.36 -12.39
N ILE A 6 -9.07 -9.16 -12.94
CA ILE A 6 -8.08 -8.10 -12.77
C ILE A 6 -8.08 -7.76 -11.29
N LYS A 7 -7.25 -8.46 -10.50
CA LYS A 7 -7.02 -8.14 -9.11
C LYS A 7 -6.24 -6.83 -9.11
N LYS A 8 -6.91 -5.71 -8.80
CA LYS A 8 -6.28 -4.41 -8.61
C LYS A 8 -5.54 -4.41 -7.26
N CYS A 9 -4.41 -3.72 -7.17
CA CYS A 9 -3.73 -3.44 -5.91
C CYS A 9 -4.64 -2.56 -5.05
N LYS A 10 -5.05 -3.02 -3.86
CA LYS A 10 -5.93 -2.22 -2.98
C LYS A 10 -5.26 -0.96 -2.40
N VAL A 11 -3.94 -0.82 -2.53
CA VAL A 11 -3.19 0.31 -1.96
C VAL A 11 -3.03 1.45 -2.98
N CYS A 12 -2.42 1.15 -4.14
CA CYS A 12 -2.09 2.17 -5.15
C CYS A 12 -2.91 2.04 -6.44
N GLY A 13 -3.75 1.01 -6.53
CA GLY A 13 -4.59 0.80 -7.69
C GLY A 13 -3.93 0.26 -8.95
N ALA A 14 -2.65 -0.12 -8.91
CA ALA A 14 -1.98 -0.80 -10.02
C ALA A 14 -2.69 -2.12 -10.37
N LYS A 15 -2.82 -2.42 -11.67
CA LYS A 15 -3.38 -3.68 -12.19
C LYS A 15 -2.30 -4.73 -12.46
N GLU A 16 -1.08 -4.27 -12.73
CA GLU A 16 0.07 -5.11 -13.03
C GLU A 16 0.72 -5.67 -11.76
N ASN A 17 1.25 -6.91 -11.87
CA ASN A 17 2.03 -7.57 -10.82
C ASN A 17 1.30 -7.68 -9.46
N VAL A 18 -0.03 -7.88 -9.49
CA VAL A 18 -0.85 -7.98 -8.28
C VAL A 18 -0.94 -9.42 -7.80
N LEU A 19 -0.56 -9.62 -6.54
CA LEU A 19 -0.56 -10.90 -5.83
C LEU A 19 -1.10 -10.68 -4.41
N PHE A 20 -1.13 -11.72 -3.59
CA PHE A 20 -1.51 -11.62 -2.19
C PHE A 20 -0.27 -11.39 -1.32
N HIS A 21 -0.14 -10.19 -0.73
CA HIS A 21 0.95 -9.87 0.20
C HIS A 21 0.36 -9.33 1.50
N TYR A 22 0.91 -9.76 2.64
CA TYR A 22 0.54 -9.25 3.95
C TYR A 22 -0.97 -9.31 4.27
N GLY A 23 -1.67 -10.30 3.72
CA GLY A 23 -3.12 -10.48 3.93
C GLY A 23 -4.02 -9.73 2.94
N VAL A 24 -3.45 -9.05 1.93
CA VAL A 24 -4.23 -8.21 1.00
C VAL A 24 -3.75 -8.36 -0.45
N SER A 25 -4.68 -8.25 -1.41
CA SER A 25 -4.37 -8.09 -2.83
C SER A 25 -3.60 -6.80 -3.10
N SER A 26 -2.32 -6.92 -3.44
CA SER A 26 -1.42 -5.79 -3.63
C SER A 26 -0.35 -6.06 -4.68
N CYS A 27 0.15 -5.01 -5.32
CA CYS A 27 1.23 -5.16 -6.29
C CYS A 27 2.59 -5.40 -5.59
N ARG A 28 3.53 -6.02 -6.30
CA ARG A 28 4.90 -6.29 -5.81
C ARG A 28 5.57 -5.07 -5.18
N ALA A 29 5.35 -3.87 -5.73
CA ALA A 29 5.91 -2.63 -5.21
C ALA A 29 5.34 -2.26 -3.83
N CYS A 30 4.03 -2.39 -3.62
CA CYS A 30 3.40 -2.14 -2.31
C CYS A 30 3.78 -3.21 -1.28
N GLY A 31 3.88 -4.48 -1.69
CA GLY A 31 4.39 -5.55 -0.83
C GLY A 31 5.82 -5.25 -0.36
N SER A 32 6.71 -4.89 -1.28
CA SER A 32 8.11 -4.55 -0.95
C SER A 32 8.23 -3.31 -0.07
N PHE A 33 7.39 -2.30 -0.31
CA PHE A 33 7.29 -1.11 0.52
C PHE A 33 6.90 -1.45 1.96
N PHE A 34 5.83 -2.23 2.14
CA PHE A 34 5.37 -2.62 3.48
C PHE A 34 6.37 -3.51 4.20
N ARG A 35 7.09 -4.38 3.48
CA ARG A 35 8.20 -5.17 4.04
C ARG A 35 9.28 -4.30 4.68
N ARG A 36 9.78 -3.29 3.95
CA ARG A 36 10.84 -2.38 4.45
C ARG A 36 10.40 -1.61 5.69
N TYR A 37 9.12 -1.23 5.75
CA TYR A 37 8.55 -0.64 6.95
C TYR A 37 8.58 -1.61 8.15
N LEU A 38 8.17 -2.87 7.95
CA LEU A 38 8.21 -3.90 8.99
C LEU A 38 9.64 -4.27 9.43
N GLU A 39 10.61 -4.19 8.52
CA GLU A 39 12.04 -4.38 8.80
C GLU A 39 12.69 -3.15 9.47
N HIS A 40 11.88 -2.19 9.96
CA HIS A 40 12.29 -0.99 10.71
C HIS A 40 13.22 -0.02 9.95
N GLU A 41 13.22 -0.03 8.62
CA GLU A 41 14.05 0.91 7.84
C GLU A 41 13.56 2.36 8.02
N ASN A 42 14.28 3.19 8.78
CA ASN A 42 14.08 4.64 8.90
C ASN A 42 12.61 5.06 9.11
N GLN A 43 11.99 4.62 10.21
CA GLN A 43 10.60 4.91 10.59
C GLN A 43 10.20 6.39 10.45
N TRP A 44 11.13 7.32 10.71
CA TRP A 44 10.93 8.76 10.50
C TRP A 44 10.43 9.11 9.09
N LYS A 45 10.92 8.42 8.05
CA LYS A 45 10.55 8.67 6.64
C LYS A 45 9.10 8.32 6.33
N TYR A 46 8.44 7.54 7.19
CA TYR A 46 7.03 7.17 7.05
C TYR A 46 6.10 8.09 7.85
N ASN A 47 6.63 8.89 8.78
CA ASN A 47 5.84 9.84 9.57
C ASN A 47 5.65 11.20 8.88
N LEU A 48 6.53 11.53 7.92
CA LEU A 48 6.48 12.78 7.19
C LEU A 48 5.45 12.73 6.04
N CYS A 49 4.34 13.44 6.19
CA CYS A 49 3.41 13.71 5.11
C CYS A 49 3.87 14.93 4.32
N LYS A 50 3.95 14.83 2.99
CA LYS A 50 4.18 15.99 2.11
C LYS A 50 2.95 16.36 1.28
N CYS A 51 1.81 15.73 1.54
CA CYS A 51 0.56 16.04 0.87
C CYS A 51 -0.17 17.15 1.64
N SER A 52 -0.49 18.26 0.96
CA SER A 52 -1.46 19.24 1.45
C SER A 52 -2.79 18.53 1.73
N GLU A 53 -3.39 18.79 2.88
CA GLU A 53 -4.64 18.13 3.32
C GLU A 53 -5.81 18.43 2.39
N GLU A 54 -5.83 19.65 1.84
CA GLU A 54 -6.86 20.15 0.90
C GLU A 54 -7.01 19.32 -0.38
N ASN A 55 -5.94 18.61 -0.81
CA ASN A 55 -5.91 17.87 -2.08
C ASN A 55 -5.77 16.35 -1.90
N LYS A 56 -6.09 15.79 -0.72
CA LYS A 56 -5.98 14.34 -0.51
C LYS A 56 -7.11 13.57 -1.18
N ASP A 57 -8.34 14.07 -1.11
CA ASP A 57 -9.52 13.40 -1.67
C ASP A 57 -9.61 13.49 -3.20
N GLU A 58 -9.02 14.53 -3.82
CA GLU A 58 -8.98 14.68 -5.28
C GLU A 58 -7.85 13.86 -5.95
N LYS A 59 -6.91 13.33 -5.17
CA LYS A 59 -5.76 12.59 -5.71
C LYS A 59 -6.10 11.14 -6.00
N SER A 60 -5.57 10.63 -7.11
CA SER A 60 -5.65 9.21 -7.42
C SER A 60 -4.93 8.36 -6.36
N GLU A 61 -5.32 7.09 -6.23
CA GLU A 61 -4.62 6.12 -5.38
C GLU A 61 -3.11 6.01 -5.71
N GLN A 62 -2.74 6.25 -6.98
CA GLN A 62 -1.34 6.25 -7.41
C GLN A 62 -0.59 7.47 -6.92
N ASP A 63 -1.23 8.64 -6.93
CA ASP A 63 -0.63 9.89 -6.46
C ASP A 63 -0.47 9.90 -4.93
N LEU A 64 -1.48 9.41 -4.21
CA LEU A 64 -1.39 9.21 -2.76
C LEU A 64 -0.26 8.22 -2.40
N ALA A 65 -0.06 7.18 -3.22
CA ALA A 65 1.02 6.21 -3.02
C ALA A 65 2.44 6.76 -3.26
N LYS A 66 2.60 7.97 -3.82
CA LYS A 66 3.91 8.67 -3.90
C LYS A 66 4.37 9.17 -2.53
N CYS A 67 3.42 9.53 -1.65
CA CYS A 67 3.72 9.91 -0.28
C CYS A 67 3.88 8.67 0.61
N LYS A 68 5.03 8.53 1.26
CA LYS A 68 5.31 7.35 2.11
C LYS A 68 4.32 7.22 3.27
N LYS A 69 3.97 8.33 3.94
CA LYS A 69 2.98 8.33 5.02
C LYS A 69 1.61 7.86 4.51
N CYS A 70 1.06 8.54 3.50
CA CYS A 70 -0.26 8.21 2.96
C CYS A 70 -0.32 6.79 2.39
N ARG A 71 0.75 6.33 1.73
CA ARG A 71 0.85 4.94 1.26
C ARG A 71 0.81 3.94 2.41
N LEU A 72 1.54 4.21 3.50
CA LEU A 72 1.57 3.34 4.67
C LEU A 72 0.23 3.34 5.41
N GLU A 73 -0.38 4.51 5.61
CA GLU A 73 -1.73 4.65 6.16
C GLU A 73 -2.73 3.83 5.33
N LYS A 74 -2.63 3.91 4.00
CA LYS A 74 -3.47 3.09 3.11
C LYS A 74 -3.18 1.60 3.25
N CYS A 75 -1.91 1.18 3.36
CA CYS A 75 -1.55 -0.22 3.61
C CYS A 75 -2.28 -0.77 4.85
N PHE A 76 -2.27 -0.04 5.97
CA PHE A 76 -2.99 -0.44 7.18
C PHE A 76 -4.50 -0.39 7.00
N SER A 77 -5.03 0.67 6.37
CA SER A 77 -6.46 0.83 6.11
C SER A 77 -7.06 -0.32 5.30
N VAL A 78 -6.30 -0.90 4.37
CA VAL A 78 -6.76 -2.07 3.58
C VAL A 78 -6.49 -3.41 4.26
N GLY A 79 -5.91 -3.40 5.47
CA GLY A 79 -5.70 -4.59 6.30
C GLY A 79 -4.34 -5.28 6.13
N MET A 80 -3.31 -4.59 5.60
CA MET A 80 -1.97 -5.18 5.55
C MET A 80 -1.41 -5.37 6.96
N LYS A 81 -0.93 -6.58 7.26
CA LYS A 81 -0.32 -6.93 8.55
C LYS A 81 0.83 -7.90 8.38
N LYS A 82 1.76 -7.94 9.34
CA LYS A 82 2.82 -8.95 9.39
C LYS A 82 2.17 -10.33 9.50
N LEU A 83 2.28 -11.14 8.46
CA LEU A 83 1.81 -12.53 8.48
C LEU A 83 2.72 -13.31 9.44
N GLY A 84 2.13 -13.95 10.47
CA GLY A 84 2.85 -14.60 11.57
C GLY A 84 2.47 -14.15 12.98
N LEU A 85 1.53 -13.20 13.13
CA LEU A 85 0.86 -12.89 14.39
C LEU A 85 -0.65 -13.15 14.23
N SER A 86 -1.02 -14.42 14.18
CA SER A 86 -2.36 -14.85 14.56
C SER A 86 -2.36 -15.02 16.08
N LYS A 87 -3.04 -14.13 16.80
CA LYS A 87 -3.70 -14.53 18.04
C LYS A 87 -5.06 -15.09 17.66
#